data_AF-A0A1G8ADV1-F1
#
_entry.id   AF-A0A1G8ADV1-F1
#
_cell.length_a   1.000
_cell.length_b   1.000
_cell.length_c   1.000
_cell.angle_alpha   90.00
_cell.angle_beta   90.00
_cell.angle_gamma   90.00
#
_symmetry.space_group_name_H-M   'P 1'
#
loop_
_entity.id
_entity.type
_entity.pdbx_description
1 polymer ?
#
loop_
_entity_poly.entity_id
_entity_poly.type
_entity_poly.pdbx_seq_one_letter_code
_entity_poly.pdbx_strand_id
1 'polypeptide(L)' 'MITLLPDVTEKTGVPRTLHVPFKLGRPCGEPFDFGTRKKVVHQLLELAEKPAGSRLEYKN' A
#
# COMPACT_ATOMS: atom_id res chain seq x y z
N MET A 1 5.15 -3.28 2.39
CA MET A 1 3.89 -3.96 2.76
C MET A 1 2.73 -3.14 2.23
N ILE A 2 1.72 -3.79 1.65
CA ILE A 2 0.43 -3.15 1.33
C ILE A 2 -0.49 -3.35 2.53
N THR A 3 -1.24 -2.33 2.91
CA THR A 3 -2.26 -2.44 3.96
C THR A 3 -3.57 -1.77 3.57
N LEU A 4 -4.65 -2.29 4.16
CA LEU A 4 -6.01 -1.75 4.15
C LEU A 4 -6.33 -1.07 5.49
N LEU A 5 -5.45 -1.26 6.48
CA LEU A 5 -5.62 -0.92 7.88
C LEU A 5 -4.43 -0.05 8.30
N PRO A 6 -4.44 1.25 7.96
CA PRO A 6 -3.32 2.14 8.25
C PRO A 6 -3.04 2.22 9.76
N ASP A 7 -4.08 2.36 10.58
CA ASP A 7 -3.97 2.48 12.04
C ASP A 7 -3.26 1.28 12.69
N VAL A 8 -3.50 0.06 12.18
CA VAL A 8 -2.84 -1.16 12.68
C VAL A 8 -1.35 -1.12 12.34
N THR A 9 -1.01 -0.74 11.11
CA THR A 9 0.39 -0.66 10.68
C THR A 9 1.16 0.49 11.31
N GLU A 10 0.48 1.56 11.70
CA GLU A 10 1.04 2.64 12.49
C GLU A 10 1.36 2.16 13.90
N LYS A 11 0.37 1.59 14.61
CA LYS A 11 0.52 1.08 15.98
C LYS A 11 1.59 -0.01 16.11
N THR A 12 1.73 -0.85 15.10
CA THR A 12 2.70 -1.97 15.09
C THR A 12 4.08 -1.58 14.54
N GLY A 13 4.27 -0.34 14.09
CA GLY A 13 5.58 0.14 13.67
C GLY A 13 6.11 -0.51 12.38
N VAL A 14 5.23 -0.91 11.45
CA VAL A 14 5.65 -1.60 10.22
C VAL A 14 6.57 -0.69 9.40
N PRO A 15 7.78 -1.16 9.02
CA PRO A 15 8.85 -0.28 8.53
C PRO A 15 8.63 0.28 7.12
N ARG A 16 7.91 -0.39 6.23
CA ARG A 16 7.60 0.17 4.90
C ARG A 16 6.19 -0.19 4.53
N THR A 17 5.29 0.79 4.60
CA THR A 17 3.87 0.56 4.38
C THR A 17 3.31 1.50 3.33
N LEU A 18 2.62 0.92 2.35
CA LEU A 18 1.76 1.63 1.42
C LEU A 18 0.31 1.32 1.80
N HIS A 19 -0.43 2.33 2.24
CA HIS A 19 -1.86 2.20 2.45
C HIS A 19 -2.58 2.34 1.11
N VAL A 20 -3.25 1.27 0.68
CA VAL A 20 -4.07 1.26 -0.54
C VAL A 20 -5.53 1.07 -0.13
N PRO A 21 -6.44 1.98 -0.52
CA PRO A 21 -7.82 1.99 -0.06
C PRO A 21 -8.68 0.94 -0.78
N PHE A 22 -8.21 -0.31 -0.87
CA PHE A 22 -9.05 -1.38 -1.36
C PHE A 22 -10.18 -1.68 -0.37
N LYS A 23 -11.30 -2.16 -0.89
CA LYS A 23 -12.46 -2.53 -0.06
C LYS A 23 -12.10 -3.73 0.82
N LEU A 24 -12.57 -3.70 2.07
CA LEU A 24 -12.46 -4.85 2.97
C LEU A 24 -13.09 -6.09 2.32
N GLY A 25 -12.40 -7.23 2.38
CA GLY A 25 -12.77 -8.45 1.65
C GLY A 25 -12.26 -8.53 0.20
N ARG A 26 -11.67 -7.46 -0.33
CA ARG A 26 -11.00 -7.42 -1.64
C ARG A 26 -9.59 -6.84 -1.48
N PRO A 27 -8.65 -7.56 -0.84
CA PRO A 27 -7.34 -7.03 -0.45
C PRO A 27 -6.44 -6.64 -1.63
N CYS A 28 -6.83 -6.97 -2.86
CA CYS A 28 -6.09 -6.67 -4.09
C CYS A 28 -6.89 -5.84 -5.10
N GLY A 29 -8.02 -5.23 -4.66
CA GLY A 29 -8.91 -4.46 -5.53
C GLY A 29 -9.77 -5.32 -6.44
N GLU A 30 -10.27 -4.72 -7.53
CA GLU A 30 -11.12 -5.39 -8.50
C GLU A 30 -10.35 -6.38 -9.39
N PRO A 31 -10.93 -7.55 -9.72
CA PRO A 31 -10.35 -8.43 -10.72
C PRO A 31 -10.09 -7.68 -12.03
N PHE A 32 -8.95 -7.98 -12.66
CA PHE A 32 -8.58 -7.42 -13.96
C PHE A 32 -8.34 -5.90 -14.02
N ASP A 33 -8.36 -5.17 -12.90
CA ASP A 33 -7.89 -3.79 -12.87
C ASP A 33 -6.35 -3.73 -12.91
N PHE A 34 -5.80 -3.89 -14.11
CA PHE A 34 -4.36 -3.83 -14.35
C PHE A 34 -3.79 -2.41 -14.15
N GLY A 35 -4.63 -1.37 -14.27
CA GLY A 35 -4.22 0.02 -14.09
C GLY A 35 -3.83 0.28 -12.64
N THR A 36 -4.76 -0.01 -11.72
CA THR A 36 -4.53 0.12 -10.27
C THR A 36 -3.39 -0.77 -9.81
N ARG A 37 -3.32 -2.03 -10.27
CA ARG A 37 -2.23 -2.95 -9.88
C ARG A 37 -0.85 -2.45 -10.32
N LYS A 38 -0.71 -1.93 -11.54
CA LYS A 38 0.55 -1.32 -11.99
C LYS A 38 0.92 -0.13 -11.13
N LYS A 39 -0.03 0.78 -10.83
CA LYS A 39 0.22 1.93 -9.95
C LYS A 39 0.68 1.51 -8.55
N VAL A 40 0.03 0.52 -7.94
CA VAL A 40 0.42 -0.01 -6.63
C VAL A 40 1.84 -0.57 -6.64
N VAL A 41 2.20 -1.32 -7.69
CA VAL A 41 3.57 -1.84 -7.84
C VAL A 41 4.58 -0.71 -7.98
N HIS A 42 4.32 0.30 -8.82
CA HIS A 42 5.22 1.45 -8.96
C HIS A 42 5.42 2.20 -7.63
N GLN A 43 4.35 2.50 -6.91
CA GLN A 43 4.44 3.20 -5.61
C GLN A 43 5.12 2.33 -4.53
N LEU A 44 5.00 1.00 -4.61
CA LEU A 44 5.77 0.11 -3.74
C LEU A 44 7.27 0.14 -4.04
N LEU A 45 7.66 0.24 -5.31
CA LEU A 45 9.06 0.40 -5.71
C LEU A 45 9.60 1.73 -5.20
N GLU A 46 8.86 2.82 -5.37
CA GLU A 46 9.22 4.13 -4.80
C GLU A 46 9.36 4.08 -3.27
N LEU A 47 8.49 3.33 -2.59
CA LEU A 47 8.59 3.13 -1.14
C LEU A 47 9.82 2.31 -0.74
N ALA A 48 10.23 1.33 -1.57
CA ALA A 48 11.38 0.48 -1.29
C ALA A 48 12.69 1.28 -1.25
N GLU A 49 12.77 2.36 -2.04
CA GLU A 49 13.91 3.28 -2.07
C GLU A 49 13.96 4.20 -0.83
N LYS A 50 12.90 4.24 -0.01
CA LYS A 50 12.86 5.08 1.18
C LYS A 50 13.43 4.37 2.41
N PRO A 51 13.89 5.13 3.43
CA PRO A 51 14.33 4.57 4.71
C PRO A 51 13.27 3.70 5.37
N ALA A 52 13.71 2.77 6.23
CA ALA A 52 12.79 2.07 7.13
C ALA A 52 12.03 3.08 8.03
N GLY A 53 10.78 2.78 8.33
CA GLY A 53 9.81 3.69 8.94
C GLY A 53 8.96 4.49 7.94
N SER A 54 9.30 4.48 6.65
CA SER A 54 8.58 5.25 5.63
C SER A 54 7.18 4.70 5.38
N ARG A 55 6.21 5.61 5.28
CA ARG A 55 4.80 5.30 5.03
C ARG A 55 4.30 6.18 3.89
N LEU A 56 3.57 5.60 2.96
CA LEU A 56 2.94 6.29 1.84
C LEU A 56 1.45 6.03 1.82
N GLU A 57 0.70 7.07 1.45
CA GLU A 57 -0.69 6.94 1.02
C GLU A 57 -0.75 6.70 -0.48
N TYR A 58 -1.69 5.86 -0.90
CA TYR A 58 -1.95 5.61 -2.31
C TYR A 58 -2.37 6.90 -3.04
N LYS A 59 -1.68 7.20 -4.13
CA LYS A 59 -2.03 8.32 -5.01
C LYS A 59 -2.82 7.81 -6.22
N ASN A 60 -4.04 8.31 -6.39
CA ASN A 60 -4.93 8.01 -7.52
C ASN A 60 -4.42 8.61 -8.84
#